data_AF-A0A1Q5PK96-F1
#
_entry.id   AF-A0A1Q5PK96-F1
#
_cell.length_a   1.000
_cell.length_b   1.000
_cell.length_c   1.000
_cell.angle_alpha   90.00
_cell.angle_beta   90.00
_cell.angle_gamma   90.00
#
_symmetry.space_group_name_H-M   'P 1'
#
loop_
_entity.id
_entity.type
_entity.pdbx_description
1 polymer ?
#
loop_
_entity_poly.entity_id
_entity_poly.type
_entity_poly.pdbx_seq_one_letter_code
_entity_poly.pdbx_strand_id
1 'polypeptide(L)'
;MAKAASARAAETNPEGVLEITPEAAPEATPEAAPTIVLVGGLSVLPREWKPLLERLAGKRRTVIVPRSVLTGIPNPAPADWDEDAANGTEIPQVPKQRADWEQEIEAIRRVMAAEVEKGGPVTLVGHSTGSLLAEGAARLYPELVGRLVMIDGTIPLGVRRGAYTQLPVSEALAKGTSKVLVLAAKVATSKPLRPLFAQVLRIATLTRGHHGQEAKELAAALSHPEVAMQAAEEFFSDTIWAVRLSQLQERPLPARVEPIIAIGSSIPIGLVQRWWSAWWRDRAKALRQQSVDQPGPDSLVVVHGLPRSTHMVMLSRPSQLGRILRRPPKGPAQDLG
;
A
#
# COMPACT_ATOMS: atom_id res chain seq x y z
N MET A 1 21.08 -14.49 27.79
CA MET A 1 20.21 -14.87 26.66
C MET A 1 18.85 -14.22 26.88
N ALA A 2 18.50 -13.19 26.11
CA ALA A 2 17.21 -12.51 26.25
C ALA A 2 16.12 -13.35 25.55
N LYS A 3 15.04 -13.69 26.27
CA LYS A 3 13.84 -14.32 25.71
C LYS A 3 13.26 -13.37 24.65
N ALA A 4 13.15 -13.83 23.41
CA ALA A 4 12.37 -13.14 22.39
C ALA A 4 10.91 -13.12 22.83
N ALA A 5 10.32 -11.93 22.97
CA ALA A 5 8.89 -11.77 23.21
C ALA A 5 8.14 -12.36 22.01
N SER A 6 7.26 -13.32 22.27
CA SER A 6 6.48 -14.01 21.25
C SER A 6 5.22 -13.19 20.98
N ALA A 7 5.18 -12.44 19.88
CA ALA A 7 3.97 -11.76 19.45
C ALA A 7 2.81 -12.78 19.35
N ARG A 8 1.70 -12.50 20.03
CA ARG A 8 0.47 -13.31 19.92
C ARG A 8 -0.03 -13.31 18.48
N ALA A 9 -0.69 -14.40 18.07
CA ALA A 9 -1.28 -14.53 16.73
C ALA A 9 -2.17 -13.32 16.42
N ALA A 10 -2.04 -12.76 15.22
CA ALA A 10 -2.91 -11.69 14.75
C ALA A 10 -4.36 -12.21 14.69
N GLU A 11 -5.26 -11.58 15.42
CA GLU A 11 -6.69 -11.90 15.37
C GLU A 11 -7.33 -11.07 14.25
N THR A 12 -8.02 -11.74 13.32
CA THR A 12 -8.91 -11.09 12.35
C THR A 12 -10.25 -10.81 13.02
N ASN A 13 -10.67 -9.55 13.06
CA ASN A 13 -12.01 -9.18 13.49
C ASN A 13 -13.05 -9.59 12.41
N PRO A 14 -14.38 -9.55 12.69
CA PRO A 14 -15.41 -9.93 11.71
C PRO A 14 -15.45 -9.03 10.45
N GLU A 15 -14.75 -7.89 10.47
CA GLU A 15 -14.59 -7.00 9.31
C GLU A 15 -13.33 -7.33 8.49
N GLY A 16 -12.59 -8.40 8.84
CA GLY A 16 -11.35 -8.80 8.17
C GLY A 16 -10.16 -7.89 8.49
N VAL A 17 -10.29 -6.99 9.45
CA VAL A 17 -9.20 -6.13 9.91
C VAL A 17 -8.23 -6.97 10.74
N LEU A 18 -6.97 -6.99 10.31
CA LEU A 18 -5.89 -7.60 11.07
C LEU A 18 -5.39 -6.59 12.09
N GLU A 19 -5.72 -6.84 13.35
CA GLU A 19 -5.26 -6.05 14.48
C GLU A 19 -4.02 -6.69 15.09
N ILE A 20 -2.97 -5.89 15.30
CA ILE A 20 -1.82 -6.30 16.10
C ILE A 20 -1.76 -5.39 17.32
N THR A 21 -2.34 -5.89 18.40
CA THR A 21 -2.30 -5.23 19.71
C THR A 21 -0.94 -5.48 20.35
N PRO A 22 -0.26 -4.46 20.88
CA PRO A 22 0.96 -4.68 21.64
C PRO A 22 0.68 -5.64 22.80
N GLU A 23 1.49 -6.69 22.94
CA GLU A 23 1.54 -7.49 24.17
C GLU A 23 1.84 -6.53 25.32
N ALA A 24 1.03 -6.57 26.38
CA ALA A 24 1.07 -5.61 27.47
C ALA A 24 2.48 -5.55 28.07
N ALA A 25 3.28 -4.58 27.63
CA ALA A 25 4.53 -4.23 28.30
C ALA A 25 4.15 -3.63 29.67
N PRO A 26 4.86 -4.00 30.74
CA PRO A 26 4.55 -3.47 32.07
C PRO A 26 4.71 -1.95 32.10
N GLU A 27 3.61 -1.26 32.39
CA GLU A 27 3.48 0.06 33.01
C GLU A 27 4.15 1.29 32.38
N ALA A 28 4.45 1.29 31.08
CA ALA A 28 4.48 2.55 30.35
C ALA A 28 3.13 2.71 29.66
N THR A 29 2.20 3.47 30.25
CA THR A 29 1.00 3.95 29.56
C THR A 29 1.49 4.55 28.25
N PRO A 30 1.18 3.94 27.08
CA PRO A 30 1.56 4.54 25.82
C PRO A 30 0.84 5.87 25.80
N GLU A 31 1.58 6.96 25.99
CA GLU A 31 1.13 8.30 25.68
C GLU A 31 0.42 8.22 24.33
N ALA A 32 -0.81 8.74 24.25
CA ALA A 32 -1.84 8.48 23.23
C ALA A 32 -1.35 8.76 21.80
N ALA A 33 -0.46 7.91 21.32
CA ALA A 33 0.27 8.09 20.10
C ALA A 33 -0.66 7.65 18.97
N PRO A 34 -0.88 8.47 17.93
CA PRO A 34 -1.84 8.17 16.88
C PRO A 34 -1.68 6.75 16.32
N THR A 35 -2.80 6.04 16.13
CA THR A 35 -2.80 4.74 15.45
C THR A 35 -2.20 4.88 14.05
N ILE A 36 -1.43 3.88 13.64
CA ILE A 36 -0.93 3.74 12.27
C ILE A 36 -1.92 2.86 11.48
N VAL A 37 -2.53 3.42 10.43
CA VAL A 37 -3.45 2.69 9.53
C VAL A 37 -2.71 2.40 8.22
N LEU A 38 -2.58 1.11 7.86
CA LEU A 38 -1.83 0.64 6.71
C LEU A 38 -2.78 0.25 5.56
N VAL A 39 -2.58 0.83 4.38
CA VAL A 39 -3.31 0.54 3.14
C VAL A 39 -2.36 -0.09 2.14
N GLY A 40 -2.60 -1.38 1.85
CA GLY A 40 -1.82 -2.15 0.87
C GLY A 40 -2.08 -1.69 -0.57
N GLY A 41 -1.05 -1.81 -1.41
CA GLY A 41 -1.16 -1.64 -2.85
C GLY A 41 -1.56 -2.93 -3.58
N LEU A 42 -1.32 -2.93 -4.89
CA LEU A 42 -1.67 -4.00 -5.82
C LEU A 42 -1.14 -5.36 -5.34
N SER A 43 -2.06 -6.30 -5.12
CA SER A 43 -1.69 -7.66 -4.70
C SER A 43 -0.78 -7.70 -3.47
N VAL A 44 -0.91 -6.73 -2.55
CA VAL A 44 -0.12 -6.68 -1.30
C VAL A 44 -0.84 -7.45 -0.21
N LEU A 45 -0.30 -8.59 0.18
CA LEU A 45 -0.89 -9.44 1.21
C LEU A 45 -0.59 -8.90 2.62
N PRO A 46 -1.49 -9.09 3.60
CA PRO A 46 -1.25 -8.61 4.95
C PRO A 46 0.06 -9.11 5.58
N ARG A 47 0.47 -10.35 5.28
CA ARG A 47 1.73 -10.93 5.77
C ARG A 47 2.98 -10.16 5.32
N GLU A 48 2.92 -9.44 4.19
CA GLU A 48 4.07 -8.67 3.70
C GLU A 48 4.36 -7.46 4.61
N TRP A 49 3.40 -7.06 5.44
CA TRP A 49 3.60 -6.07 6.49
C TRP A 49 4.26 -6.64 7.74
N LYS A 50 4.30 -7.96 7.93
CA LYS A 50 4.80 -8.61 9.16
C LYS A 50 6.18 -8.10 9.58
N PRO A 51 7.20 -8.00 8.70
CA PRO A 51 8.51 -7.52 9.11
C PRO A 51 8.49 -6.08 9.63
N LEU A 52 7.58 -5.22 9.14
CA LEU A 52 7.38 -3.87 9.66
C LEU A 52 6.64 -3.90 11.00
N LEU A 53 5.57 -4.69 11.10
CA LEU A 53 4.75 -4.81 12.30
C LEU A 53 5.59 -5.27 13.50
N GLU A 54 6.50 -6.22 13.32
CA GLU A 54 7.46 -6.64 14.35
C GLU A 54 8.34 -5.49 14.87
N ARG A 55 8.60 -4.44 14.06
CA ARG A 55 9.39 -3.27 14.48
C ARG A 55 8.55 -2.20 15.17
N LEU A 56 7.24 -2.21 14.95
CA LEU A 56 6.25 -1.31 15.55
C LEU A 56 5.59 -1.91 16.80
N ALA A 57 5.64 -3.24 16.96
CA ALA A 57 5.10 -3.97 18.10
C ALA A 57 5.60 -3.37 19.42
N GLY A 58 4.67 -3.21 20.37
CA GLY A 58 4.92 -2.60 21.67
C GLY A 58 5.13 -1.07 21.65
N LYS A 59 5.12 -0.42 20.48
CA LYS A 59 5.49 0.99 20.34
C LYS A 59 4.39 1.85 19.72
N ARG A 60 3.60 1.29 18.81
CA ARG A 60 2.47 1.96 18.16
C ARG A 60 1.37 0.95 17.88
N ARG A 61 0.13 1.33 18.13
CA ARG A 61 -1.03 0.62 17.60
C ARG A 61 -1.00 0.68 16.08
N THR A 62 -1.14 -0.47 15.43
CA THR A 62 -1.10 -0.57 13.96
C THR A 62 -2.25 -1.43 13.48
N VAL A 63 -2.95 -0.95 12.46
CA VAL A 63 -4.14 -1.59 11.87
C VAL A 63 -3.94 -1.69 10.37
N ILE A 64 -4.24 -2.85 9.77
CA ILE A 64 -4.19 -3.04 8.31
C ILE A 64 -5.61 -2.98 7.77
N VAL A 65 -5.85 -2.09 6.80
CA VAL A 65 -7.12 -2.05 6.07
C VAL A 65 -7.18 -3.23 5.11
N PRO A 66 -8.16 -4.14 5.25
CA PRO A 66 -8.38 -5.19 4.27
C PRO A 66 -8.80 -4.57 2.94
N ARG A 67 -8.08 -4.91 1.88
CA ARG A 67 -8.43 -4.48 0.52
C ARG A 67 -9.42 -5.48 -0.05
N SER A 68 -10.57 -4.97 -0.53
CA SER A 68 -11.64 -5.81 -1.10
C SER A 68 -11.13 -6.68 -2.26
N VAL A 69 -10.14 -6.15 -2.99
CA VAL A 69 -9.55 -6.78 -4.18
C VAL A 69 -8.66 -7.97 -3.85
N LEU A 70 -8.37 -8.26 -2.58
CA LEU A 70 -7.53 -9.40 -2.18
C LEU A 70 -8.30 -10.56 -1.56
N THR A 71 -9.63 -10.41 -1.39
CA THR A 71 -10.49 -11.41 -0.73
C THR A 71 -10.59 -12.75 -1.48
N GLY A 72 -10.07 -12.83 -2.72
CA GLY A 72 -10.07 -14.04 -3.54
C GLY A 72 -8.70 -14.63 -3.86
N ILE A 73 -7.60 -13.96 -3.49
CA ILE A 73 -6.27 -14.57 -3.61
C ILE A 73 -6.14 -15.47 -2.40
N PRO A 74 -5.98 -16.81 -2.57
CA PRO A 74 -5.69 -17.66 -1.44
C PRO A 74 -4.53 -17.03 -0.69
N ASN A 75 -4.69 -16.73 0.59
CA ASN A 75 -3.56 -16.43 1.45
C ASN A 75 -2.88 -17.78 1.64
N PRO A 76 -1.79 -18.17 0.92
CA PRO A 76 -1.15 -19.43 1.24
C PRO A 76 -0.68 -19.24 2.67
N ALA A 77 -1.28 -20.00 3.57
CA ALA A 77 -1.05 -19.80 4.98
C ALA A 77 0.36 -20.29 5.35
N PRO A 78 0.76 -20.20 6.63
CA PRO A 78 2.10 -20.61 7.04
C PRO A 78 2.39 -22.08 6.70
N ALA A 79 3.68 -22.44 6.77
CA ALA A 79 4.25 -23.72 6.36
C ALA A 79 3.72 -24.99 7.08
N ASP A 80 2.70 -24.85 7.92
CA ASP A 80 1.92 -25.92 8.54
C ASP A 80 0.62 -26.25 7.78
N TRP A 81 0.38 -25.62 6.63
CA TRP A 81 -0.77 -25.92 5.76
C TRP A 81 -0.51 -27.18 4.94
N ASP A 82 -1.33 -28.20 5.19
CA ASP A 82 -1.28 -29.52 4.58
C ASP A 82 -1.46 -29.45 3.05
N GLU A 83 -0.48 -29.94 2.27
CA GLU A 83 -0.52 -29.94 0.81
C GLU A 83 -1.67 -30.80 0.25
N ASP A 84 -2.14 -31.80 1.00
CA ASP A 84 -3.28 -32.63 0.60
C ASP A 84 -4.63 -31.89 0.67
N ALA A 85 -4.72 -30.80 1.45
CA ALA A 85 -5.91 -29.94 1.46
C ALA A 85 -6.03 -29.07 0.20
N ALA A 86 -4.92 -28.80 -0.51
CA ALA A 86 -4.90 -27.93 -1.70
C ALA A 86 -5.46 -28.59 -2.97
N ASN A 87 -5.59 -29.92 -2.99
CA ASN A 87 -6.21 -30.65 -4.11
C ASN A 87 -7.72 -30.89 -3.92
N GLY A 88 -8.30 -30.53 -2.77
CA GLY A 88 -9.70 -30.78 -2.44
C GLY A 88 -10.49 -29.58 -1.89
N THR A 89 -9.85 -28.45 -1.58
CA THR A 89 -10.58 -27.26 -1.10
C THR A 89 -11.02 -26.40 -2.28
N GLU A 90 -12.34 -26.19 -2.39
CA GLU A 90 -12.91 -25.18 -3.27
C GLU A 90 -12.16 -23.86 -3.07
N ILE A 91 -11.62 -23.31 -4.16
CA ILE A 91 -11.09 -21.94 -4.17
C ILE A 91 -12.22 -21.06 -3.62
N PRO A 92 -12.00 -20.30 -2.53
CA PRO A 92 -13.02 -19.41 -1.98
C PRO A 92 -13.61 -18.58 -3.11
N GLN A 93 -14.93 -18.66 -3.30
CA GLN A 93 -15.63 -17.95 -4.35
C GLN A 93 -15.25 -16.47 -4.26
N VAL A 94 -14.42 -16.01 -5.20
CA VAL A 94 -14.02 -14.62 -5.28
C VAL A 94 -15.29 -13.79 -5.43
N PRO A 95 -15.54 -12.78 -4.57
CA PRO A 95 -16.71 -11.93 -4.72
C PRO A 95 -16.80 -11.43 -6.15
N LYS A 96 -17.95 -11.67 -6.80
CA LYS A 96 -18.15 -11.34 -8.23
C LYS A 96 -18.06 -9.85 -8.52
N GLN A 97 -18.21 -9.00 -7.50
CA GLN A 97 -18.18 -7.55 -7.61
C GLN A 97 -17.10 -6.98 -6.70
N ARG A 98 -16.19 -6.21 -7.31
CA ARG A 98 -15.09 -5.53 -6.60
C ARG A 98 -15.54 -4.19 -6.07
N ALA A 99 -14.86 -3.73 -5.02
CA ALA A 99 -15.03 -2.36 -4.59
C ALA A 99 -14.54 -1.40 -5.66
N ASP A 100 -15.39 -0.44 -5.99
CA ASP A 100 -15.01 0.76 -6.71
C ASP A 100 -14.24 1.71 -5.78
N TRP A 101 -13.86 2.87 -6.32
CA TRP A 101 -13.17 3.91 -5.55
C TRP A 101 -13.93 4.28 -4.28
N GLU A 102 -15.23 4.52 -4.39
CA GLU A 102 -16.09 4.95 -3.30
C GLU A 102 -16.15 3.92 -2.18
N GLN A 103 -16.28 2.64 -2.52
CA GLN A 103 -16.30 1.54 -1.55
C GLN A 103 -14.94 1.35 -0.86
N GLU A 104 -13.82 1.45 -1.58
CA GLU A 104 -12.47 1.39 -0.98
C GLU A 104 -12.21 2.56 -0.03
N ILE A 105 -12.57 3.77 -0.44
CA ILE A 105 -12.44 4.98 0.39
C ILE A 105 -13.31 4.88 1.64
N GLU A 106 -14.55 4.39 1.52
CA GLU A 106 -15.44 4.20 2.65
C GLU A 106 -14.92 3.15 3.63
N ALA A 107 -14.35 2.04 3.13
CA ALA A 107 -13.71 1.04 3.99
C ALA A 107 -12.53 1.65 4.77
N ILE A 108 -11.67 2.44 4.11
CA ILE A 108 -10.59 3.15 4.78
C ILE A 108 -11.14 4.14 5.82
N ARG A 109 -12.18 4.92 5.47
CA ARG A 109 -12.82 5.88 6.37
C ARG A 109 -13.34 5.23 7.66
N ARG A 110 -14.02 4.09 7.56
CA ARG A 110 -14.54 3.36 8.74
C ARG A 110 -13.44 2.96 9.70
N VAL A 111 -12.35 2.39 9.17
CA VAL A 111 -11.18 2.01 9.97
C VAL A 111 -10.54 3.25 10.63
N MET A 112 -10.36 4.34 9.88
CA MET A 112 -9.81 5.57 10.45
C MET A 112 -10.70 6.14 11.56
N ALA A 113 -12.01 6.26 11.33
CA ALA A 113 -12.96 6.80 12.31
C ALA A 113 -12.95 6.00 13.62
N ALA A 114 -12.99 4.66 13.54
CA ALA A 114 -12.93 3.79 14.71
C ALA A 114 -11.60 3.92 15.50
N GLU A 115 -10.51 4.29 14.83
CA GLU A 115 -9.21 4.47 15.46
C GLU A 115 -9.00 5.89 16.02
N VAL A 116 -9.64 6.91 15.42
CA VAL A 116 -9.64 8.28 15.94
C VAL A 116 -10.29 8.37 17.31
N GLU A 117 -11.38 7.63 17.54
CA GLU A 117 -12.05 7.55 18.85
C GLU A 117 -11.13 7.05 19.97
N LYS A 118 -10.06 6.32 19.64
CA LYS A 118 -9.13 5.71 20.60
C LYS A 118 -7.92 6.60 20.93
N GLY A 119 -7.55 7.53 20.06
CA GLY A 119 -6.27 8.24 20.18
C GLY A 119 -6.06 9.43 19.26
N GLY A 120 -7.11 9.97 18.66
CA GLY A 120 -7.05 11.13 17.76
C GLY A 120 -6.65 10.81 16.31
N PRO A 121 -6.47 11.85 15.46
CA PRO A 121 -6.22 11.70 14.03
C PRO A 121 -5.09 10.74 13.70
N VAL A 122 -5.31 9.79 12.78
CA VAL A 122 -4.40 8.67 12.54
C VAL A 122 -3.17 9.07 11.72
N THR A 123 -2.12 8.24 11.78
CA THR A 123 -1.09 8.19 10.74
C THR A 123 -1.54 7.23 9.63
N LEU A 124 -2.02 7.77 8.52
CA LEU A 124 -2.46 6.99 7.37
C LEU A 124 -1.28 6.70 6.45
N VAL A 125 -1.04 5.42 6.17
CA VAL A 125 0.09 4.95 5.38
C VAL A 125 -0.45 4.19 4.17
N GLY A 126 -0.23 4.70 2.96
CA GLY A 126 -0.52 3.97 1.73
C GLY A 126 0.76 3.48 1.08
N HIS A 127 0.80 2.23 0.62
CA HIS A 127 1.89 1.69 -0.20
C HIS A 127 1.47 1.56 -1.66
N SER A 128 2.37 1.91 -2.59
CA SER A 128 2.13 1.77 -4.03
C SER A 128 0.77 2.35 -4.42
N THR A 129 -0.12 1.57 -5.03
CA THR A 129 -1.46 1.98 -5.40
C THR A 129 -2.35 2.33 -4.21
N GLY A 130 -2.09 1.73 -3.04
CA GLY A 130 -2.70 2.10 -1.77
C GLY A 130 -2.38 3.55 -1.36
N SER A 131 -1.30 4.16 -1.87
CA SER A 131 -1.05 5.60 -1.69
C SER A 131 -2.09 6.47 -2.40
N LEU A 132 -2.66 6.04 -3.53
CA LEU A 132 -3.73 6.79 -4.22
C LEU A 132 -4.98 6.89 -3.35
N LEU A 133 -5.36 5.76 -2.76
CA LEU A 133 -6.52 5.66 -1.89
C LEU A 133 -6.28 6.36 -0.55
N ALA A 134 -5.08 6.22 0.03
CA ALA A 134 -4.71 6.93 1.23
C ALA A 134 -4.72 8.46 1.02
N GLU A 135 -4.18 8.95 -0.09
CA GLU A 135 -4.26 10.38 -0.43
C GLU A 135 -5.72 10.81 -0.66
N GLY A 136 -6.51 10.01 -1.37
CA GLY A 136 -7.93 10.27 -1.58
C GLY A 136 -8.70 10.38 -0.27
N ALA A 137 -8.51 9.43 0.65
CA ALA A 137 -9.14 9.42 1.96
C ALA A 137 -8.70 10.63 2.80
N ALA A 138 -7.40 10.99 2.77
CA ALA A 138 -6.90 12.16 3.48
C ALA A 138 -7.45 13.49 2.93
N ARG A 139 -7.75 13.58 1.63
CA ARG A 139 -8.39 14.77 1.02
C ARG A 139 -9.90 14.84 1.28
N LEU A 140 -10.56 13.68 1.45
CA LEU A 140 -11.99 13.58 1.67
C LEU A 140 -12.39 13.71 3.15
N TYR A 141 -11.56 13.19 4.05
CA TYR A 141 -11.79 13.14 5.50
C TYR A 141 -10.59 13.72 6.26
N PRO A 142 -10.29 15.00 6.03
CA PRO A 142 -9.06 15.59 6.52
C PRO A 142 -8.91 15.56 8.05
N GLU A 143 -10.02 15.67 8.77
CA GLU A 143 -10.10 15.63 10.23
C GLU A 143 -9.69 14.29 10.83
N LEU A 144 -9.71 13.21 10.05
CA LEU A 144 -9.35 11.87 10.52
C LEU A 144 -7.85 11.58 10.39
N VAL A 145 -7.09 12.41 9.67
CA VAL A 145 -5.69 12.14 9.31
C VAL A 145 -4.77 13.22 9.87
N GLY A 146 -3.94 12.86 10.86
CA GLY A 146 -2.91 13.75 11.40
C GLY A 146 -1.58 13.69 10.63
N ARG A 147 -1.35 12.59 9.89
CA ARG A 147 -0.14 12.40 9.07
C ARG A 147 -0.44 11.45 7.91
N LEU A 148 -0.01 11.83 6.70
CA LEU A 148 -0.09 10.98 5.51
C LEU A 148 1.31 10.52 5.10
N VAL A 149 1.53 9.20 5.03
CA VAL A 149 2.78 8.58 4.56
C VAL A 149 2.52 7.80 3.29
N MET A 150 3.30 8.06 2.24
CA MET A 150 3.15 7.40 0.94
C MET A 150 4.41 6.61 0.63
N ILE A 151 4.33 5.28 0.71
CA ILE A 151 5.46 4.38 0.51
C ILE A 151 5.51 3.96 -0.94
N ASP A 152 6.49 4.50 -1.65
CA ASP A 152 6.76 4.24 -3.06
C ASP A 152 5.49 4.30 -3.90
N GLY A 153 4.64 5.28 -3.58
CA GLY A 153 3.26 5.30 -4.01
C GLY A 153 3.10 5.42 -5.52
N THR A 154 1.98 4.91 -6.03
CA THR A 154 1.59 5.19 -7.40
C THR A 154 1.15 6.65 -7.46
N ILE A 155 1.79 7.41 -8.33
CA ILE A 155 1.34 8.75 -8.67
C ILE A 155 0.36 8.56 -9.83
N PRO A 156 -0.73 9.35 -9.92
CA PRO A 156 -1.48 9.45 -11.16
C PRO A 156 -0.49 9.66 -12.29
N LEU A 157 -0.33 8.67 -13.17
CA LEU A 157 0.47 8.81 -14.38
C LEU A 157 -0.03 10.09 -15.05
N GLY A 158 0.76 11.16 -15.06
CA GLY A 158 0.38 12.35 -15.78
C GLY A 158 0.37 13.72 -15.12
N VAL A 159 0.74 13.87 -13.85
CA VAL A 159 0.84 15.21 -13.24
C VAL A 159 2.13 15.94 -13.67
N ARG A 160 2.48 15.88 -14.96
CA ARG A 160 3.01 17.07 -15.62
C ARG A 160 1.78 17.91 -15.94
N ARG A 161 1.75 19.13 -15.41
CA ARG A 161 0.73 20.19 -15.44
C ARG A 161 0.18 20.56 -16.85
N GLY A 162 -0.05 19.60 -17.74
CA GLY A 162 -0.46 19.78 -19.12
C GLY A 162 -0.53 18.51 -20.00
N ALA A 163 -0.03 17.34 -19.58
CA ALA A 163 0.02 16.16 -20.46
C ALA A 163 -1.19 15.20 -20.30
N TYR A 164 -1.85 15.18 -19.13
CA TYR A 164 -3.05 14.36 -18.92
C TYR A 164 -4.35 15.15 -18.83
N THR A 165 -4.29 16.47 -18.64
CA THR A 165 -5.47 17.33 -18.83
C THR A 165 -5.96 17.33 -20.28
N GLN A 166 -5.20 16.77 -21.22
CA GLN A 166 -5.57 16.69 -22.64
C GLN A 166 -5.64 15.28 -23.23
N LEU A 167 -5.34 14.22 -22.46
CA LEU A 167 -5.76 12.89 -22.89
C LEU A 167 -7.18 12.70 -22.37
N PRO A 168 -8.21 12.66 -23.24
CA PRO A 168 -9.49 12.12 -22.86
C PRO A 168 -9.30 10.61 -22.73
N VAL A 169 -8.55 10.16 -21.72
CA VAL A 169 -8.80 8.83 -21.17
C VAL A 169 -10.14 8.97 -20.45
N SER A 170 -11.19 9.03 -21.26
CA SER A 170 -12.53 8.89 -20.77
C SER A 170 -12.56 7.61 -19.96
N GLU A 171 -13.40 7.57 -18.93
CA GLU A 171 -13.65 6.35 -18.20
C GLU A 171 -13.95 5.17 -19.16
N ALA A 172 -14.52 5.47 -20.34
CA ALA A 172 -14.71 4.53 -21.44
C ALA A 172 -13.39 3.99 -22.06
N LEU A 173 -12.35 4.80 -22.26
CA LEU A 173 -11.04 4.33 -22.74
C LEU A 173 -10.31 3.47 -21.69
N ALA A 174 -10.39 3.85 -20.41
CA ALA A 174 -9.89 3.03 -19.31
C ALA A 174 -10.63 1.67 -19.25
N LYS A 175 -11.96 1.67 -19.41
CA LYS A 175 -12.77 0.45 -19.52
C LYS A 175 -12.45 -0.38 -20.76
N GLY A 176 -12.17 0.26 -21.91
CA GLY A 176 -11.82 -0.42 -23.16
C GLY A 176 -10.45 -1.10 -23.09
N THR A 177 -9.44 -0.40 -22.58
CA THR A 177 -8.09 -0.94 -22.35
C THR A 177 -8.08 -2.08 -21.33
N SER A 178 -8.92 -1.97 -20.28
CA SER A 178 -9.15 -3.05 -19.32
C SER A 178 -9.56 -4.36 -20.00
N LYS A 179 -10.54 -4.35 -20.90
CA LYS A 179 -10.97 -5.56 -21.63
C LYS A 179 -9.85 -6.20 -22.46
N VAL A 180 -9.01 -5.39 -23.12
CA VAL A 180 -7.90 -5.88 -23.94
C VAL A 180 -6.84 -6.57 -23.09
N LEU A 181 -6.50 -6.00 -21.94
CA LEU A 181 -5.49 -6.59 -21.06
C LEU A 181 -6.04 -7.75 -20.22
N VAL A 182 -7.33 -7.76 -19.87
CA VAL A 182 -8.00 -8.96 -19.33
C VAL A 182 -7.92 -10.09 -20.35
N LEU A 183 -8.16 -9.80 -21.63
CA LEU A 183 -7.98 -10.78 -22.70
C LEU A 183 -6.51 -11.21 -22.82
N ALA A 184 -5.56 -10.27 -22.76
CA ALA A 184 -4.14 -10.59 -22.79
C ALA A 184 -3.70 -11.46 -21.59
N ALA A 185 -4.20 -11.18 -20.38
CA ALA A 185 -3.97 -11.98 -19.18
C ALA A 185 -4.57 -13.38 -19.34
N LYS A 186 -5.79 -13.49 -19.88
CA LYS A 186 -6.42 -14.78 -20.22
C LYS A 186 -5.60 -15.58 -21.23
N VAL A 187 -5.05 -14.92 -22.25
CA VAL A 187 -4.16 -15.55 -23.23
C VAL A 187 -2.84 -15.97 -22.58
N ALA A 188 -2.20 -15.08 -21.81
CA ALA A 188 -0.92 -15.34 -21.15
C ALA A 188 -1.00 -16.46 -20.09
N THR A 189 -2.18 -16.64 -19.49
CA THR A 189 -2.44 -17.71 -18.50
C THR A 189 -3.00 -18.99 -19.11
N SER A 190 -3.18 -19.03 -20.43
CA SER A 190 -3.54 -20.25 -21.14
C SER A 190 -2.46 -21.34 -20.97
N LYS A 191 -2.86 -22.62 -21.01
CA LYS A 191 -1.97 -23.78 -20.81
C LYS A 191 -0.60 -23.68 -21.50
N PRO A 192 -0.50 -23.31 -22.81
CA PRO A 192 0.80 -23.25 -23.48
C PRO A 192 1.70 -22.09 -23.01
N LEU A 193 1.12 -20.97 -22.54
CA LEU A 193 1.88 -19.76 -22.18
C LEU A 193 2.11 -19.62 -20.67
N ARG A 194 1.34 -20.35 -19.85
CA ARG A 194 1.40 -20.27 -18.39
C ARG A 194 2.80 -20.45 -17.79
N PRO A 195 3.66 -21.39 -18.25
CA PRO A 195 5.01 -21.52 -17.70
C PRO A 195 5.89 -20.29 -17.93
N LEU A 196 5.78 -19.68 -19.12
CA LEU A 196 6.50 -18.44 -19.44
C LEU A 196 5.97 -17.28 -18.60
N PHE A 197 4.65 -17.15 -18.48
CA PHE A 197 4.02 -16.13 -17.65
C PHE A 197 4.40 -16.28 -16.17
N ALA A 198 4.40 -17.50 -15.62
CA ALA A 198 4.85 -17.78 -14.27
C ALA A 198 6.33 -17.41 -14.06
N GLN A 199 7.19 -17.61 -15.06
CA GLN A 199 8.59 -17.19 -14.99
C GLN A 199 8.74 -15.67 -14.99
N VAL A 200 7.92 -14.94 -15.78
CA VAL A 200 7.87 -13.48 -15.74
C VAL A 200 7.41 -12.98 -14.37
N LEU A 201 6.34 -13.58 -13.83
CA LEU A 201 5.84 -13.27 -12.49
C LEU A 201 6.88 -13.57 -11.42
N ARG A 202 7.64 -14.66 -11.54
CA ARG A 202 8.74 -14.98 -10.62
C ARG A 202 9.84 -13.91 -10.63
N ILE A 203 10.17 -13.37 -11.80
CA ILE A 203 11.11 -12.24 -11.87
C ILE A 203 10.51 -11.01 -11.17
N ALA A 204 9.22 -10.73 -11.36
CA ALA A 204 8.52 -9.65 -10.69
C ALA A 204 8.43 -9.84 -9.15
N THR A 205 8.25 -11.06 -8.65
CA THR A 205 8.24 -11.33 -7.20
C THR A 205 9.65 -11.18 -6.60
N LEU A 206 10.71 -11.52 -7.36
CA LEU A 206 12.08 -11.23 -6.95
C LEU A 206 12.36 -9.72 -6.87
N THR A 207 11.84 -8.91 -7.80
CA THR A 207 12.00 -7.44 -7.71
C THR A 207 11.17 -6.81 -6.59
N ARG A 208 10.08 -7.46 -6.16
CA ARG A 208 9.36 -7.15 -4.92
C ARG A 208 10.19 -7.50 -3.67
N GLY A 209 11.19 -8.37 -3.76
CA GLY A 209 12.05 -8.76 -2.64
C GLY A 209 11.65 -10.07 -1.98
N HIS A 210 10.75 -10.85 -2.58
CA HIS A 210 10.56 -12.25 -2.22
C HIS A 210 11.74 -13.07 -2.75
N HIS A 211 12.07 -14.17 -2.08
CA HIS A 211 13.19 -15.01 -2.47
C HIS A 211 12.83 -16.49 -2.40
N GLY A 212 13.65 -17.32 -3.07
CA GLY A 212 13.59 -18.77 -2.95
C GLY A 212 12.21 -19.36 -3.27
N GLN A 213 11.67 -20.10 -2.30
CA GLN A 213 10.42 -20.83 -2.41
C GLN A 213 9.20 -19.89 -2.41
N GLU A 214 9.19 -18.85 -1.57
CA GLU A 214 8.11 -17.87 -1.50
C GLU A 214 7.88 -17.18 -2.86
N ALA A 215 8.96 -16.81 -3.55
CA ALA A 215 8.87 -16.21 -4.88
C ALA A 215 8.24 -17.16 -5.92
N LYS A 216 8.48 -18.47 -5.80
CA LYS A 216 7.88 -19.50 -6.68
C LYS A 216 6.40 -19.69 -6.37
N GLU A 217 6.04 -19.81 -5.10
CA GLU A 217 4.65 -19.99 -4.66
C GLU A 217 3.78 -18.79 -5.05
N LEU A 218 4.28 -17.58 -4.82
CA LEU A 218 3.57 -16.37 -5.22
C LEU A 218 3.44 -16.27 -6.74
N ALA A 219 4.49 -16.61 -7.49
CA ALA A 219 4.40 -16.65 -8.96
C ALA A 219 3.42 -17.71 -9.47
N ALA A 220 3.37 -18.88 -8.83
CA ALA A 220 2.42 -19.94 -9.16
C ALA A 220 0.98 -19.50 -8.89
N ALA A 221 0.72 -18.88 -7.72
CA ALA A 221 -0.58 -18.33 -7.37
C ALA A 221 -1.02 -17.22 -8.34
N LEU A 222 -0.14 -16.25 -8.62
CA LEU A 222 -0.40 -15.16 -9.56
C LEU A 222 -0.55 -15.64 -11.02
N SER A 223 -0.01 -16.82 -11.36
CA SER A 223 -0.18 -17.42 -12.69
C SER A 223 -1.54 -18.11 -12.87
N HIS A 224 -2.33 -18.26 -11.81
CA HIS A 224 -3.68 -18.81 -11.93
C HIS A 224 -4.54 -17.86 -12.76
N PRO A 225 -5.30 -18.32 -13.76
CA PRO A 225 -6.05 -17.45 -14.66
C PRO A 225 -6.96 -16.44 -13.93
N GLU A 226 -7.67 -16.90 -12.91
CA GLU A 226 -8.59 -16.05 -12.12
C GLU A 226 -7.84 -14.98 -11.34
N VAL A 227 -6.73 -15.35 -10.69
CA VAL A 227 -5.88 -14.41 -9.93
C VAL A 227 -5.19 -13.43 -10.87
N ALA A 228 -4.73 -13.88 -12.04
CA ALA A 228 -4.10 -13.03 -13.04
C ALA A 228 -5.08 -12.04 -13.66
N MET A 229 -6.30 -12.48 -13.99
CA MET A 229 -7.38 -11.58 -14.41
C MET A 229 -7.69 -10.57 -13.30
N GLN A 230 -7.63 -11.02 -12.05
CA GLN A 230 -7.83 -10.16 -10.90
C GLN A 230 -6.77 -9.08 -10.73
N ALA A 231 -5.50 -9.47 -10.75
CA ALA A 231 -4.38 -8.54 -10.71
C ALA A 231 -4.40 -7.58 -11.92
N ALA A 232 -4.75 -8.07 -13.12
CA ALA A 232 -4.86 -7.23 -14.31
C ALA A 232 -5.96 -6.17 -14.14
N GLU A 233 -7.15 -6.56 -13.71
CA GLU A 233 -8.25 -5.61 -13.45
C GLU A 233 -7.93 -4.62 -12.33
N GLU A 234 -7.27 -5.06 -11.24
CA GLU A 234 -6.83 -4.16 -10.16
C GLU A 234 -5.82 -3.12 -10.67
N PHE A 235 -4.89 -3.53 -11.53
CA PHE A 235 -3.94 -2.62 -12.18
C PHE A 235 -4.64 -1.53 -13.01
N PHE A 236 -5.85 -1.77 -13.51
CA PHE A 236 -6.65 -0.73 -14.19
C PHE A 236 -7.46 0.14 -13.25
N SER A 237 -7.94 -0.44 -12.15
CA SER A 237 -8.56 0.35 -11.10
C SER A 237 -7.62 1.48 -10.66
N ASP A 238 -6.30 1.26 -10.66
CA ASP A 238 -5.32 2.33 -10.43
C ASP A 238 -5.46 3.53 -11.36
N THR A 239 -5.78 3.32 -12.64
CA THR A 239 -5.98 4.41 -13.60
C THR A 239 -7.26 5.18 -13.27
N ILE A 240 -8.33 4.48 -12.92
CA ILE A 240 -9.59 5.10 -12.50
C ILE A 240 -9.39 5.86 -11.19
N TRP A 241 -8.71 5.26 -10.21
CA TRP A 241 -8.38 5.86 -8.93
C TRP A 241 -7.47 7.09 -9.09
N ALA A 242 -6.51 7.03 -10.02
CA ALA A 242 -5.68 8.17 -10.40
C ALA A 242 -6.51 9.33 -10.96
N VAL A 243 -7.48 9.06 -11.83
CA VAL A 243 -8.42 10.06 -12.35
C VAL A 243 -9.27 10.63 -11.21
N ARG A 244 -9.83 9.79 -10.33
CA ARG A 244 -10.61 10.23 -9.17
C ARG A 244 -9.78 11.11 -8.23
N LEU A 245 -8.55 10.70 -7.92
CA LEU A 245 -7.64 11.50 -7.09
C LEU A 245 -7.29 12.84 -7.76
N SER A 246 -7.13 12.87 -9.08
CA SER A 246 -6.87 14.12 -9.81
C SER A 246 -8.00 15.14 -9.64
N GLN A 247 -9.25 14.68 -9.58
CA GLN A 247 -10.43 15.52 -9.34
C GLN A 247 -10.46 16.09 -7.91
N LEU A 248 -9.71 15.50 -6.98
CA LEU A 248 -9.60 15.94 -5.60
C LEU A 248 -8.39 16.84 -5.33
N GLN A 249 -7.52 17.10 -6.33
CA GLN A 249 -6.26 17.81 -6.11
C GLN A 249 -6.42 19.24 -5.58
N GLU A 250 -7.54 19.89 -5.89
CA GLU A 250 -7.89 21.22 -5.39
C GLU A 250 -8.25 21.24 -3.90
N ARG A 251 -8.61 20.09 -3.32
CA ARG A 251 -8.86 19.99 -1.88
C ARG A 251 -7.52 19.99 -1.14
N PRO A 252 -7.30 20.84 -0.12
CA PRO A 252 -6.05 20.85 0.63
C PRO A 252 -5.76 19.48 1.26
N LEU A 253 -4.49 19.12 1.36
CA LEU A 253 -4.07 18.05 2.24
C LEU A 253 -3.92 18.63 3.65
N PRO A 254 -4.66 18.13 4.64
CA PRO A 254 -4.79 18.75 5.97
C PRO A 254 -3.57 18.56 6.88
N ALA A 255 -2.62 17.73 6.45
CA ALA A 255 -1.65 17.11 7.34
C ALA A 255 -0.25 17.10 6.73
N ARG A 256 0.72 16.85 7.61
CA ARG A 256 2.09 16.52 7.23
C ARG A 256 2.11 15.34 6.25
N VAL A 257 2.72 15.55 5.09
CA VAL A 257 2.84 14.56 4.01
C VAL A 257 4.27 14.04 3.93
N GLU A 258 4.43 12.72 3.92
CA GLU A 258 5.74 12.09 3.88
C GLU A 258 5.85 11.04 2.77
N PRO A 259 6.28 11.46 1.56
CA PRO A 259 6.68 10.51 0.53
C PRO A 259 7.94 9.75 0.95
N ILE A 260 7.90 8.42 0.85
CA ILE A 260 9.04 7.52 1.06
C ILE A 260 9.34 6.86 -0.28
N ILE A 261 10.53 7.09 -0.83
CA ILE A 261 10.93 6.63 -2.16
C ILE A 261 11.96 5.51 -2.04
N ALA A 262 11.69 4.38 -2.68
CA ALA A 262 12.67 3.29 -2.77
C ALA A 262 13.76 3.63 -3.78
N ILE A 263 15.03 3.57 -3.36
CA ILE A 263 16.19 3.88 -4.20
C ILE A 263 17.01 2.60 -4.42
N GLY A 264 16.54 1.72 -5.31
CA GLY A 264 17.28 0.67 -6.00
C GLY A 264 18.03 -0.33 -5.13
N SER A 265 17.53 -1.56 -4.95
CA SER A 265 18.31 -2.64 -4.33
C SER A 265 19.43 -3.19 -5.22
N SER A 266 19.31 -3.06 -6.54
CA SER A 266 20.30 -3.51 -7.53
C SER A 266 20.38 -2.57 -8.74
N ILE A 267 21.38 -2.72 -9.61
CA ILE A 267 21.56 -1.91 -10.84
C ILE A 267 20.33 -1.95 -11.76
N PRO A 268 19.80 -3.14 -12.17
CA PRO A 268 18.65 -3.19 -13.08
C PRO A 268 17.38 -2.59 -12.45
N ILE A 269 17.12 -2.88 -11.18
CA ILE A 269 16.00 -2.29 -10.43
C ILE A 269 16.19 -0.77 -10.30
N GLY A 270 17.42 -0.34 -10.06
CA GLY A 270 17.80 1.06 -9.96
C GLY A 270 17.57 1.84 -11.25
N LEU A 271 17.74 1.24 -12.44
CA LEU A 271 17.44 1.92 -13.71
C LEU A 271 15.95 2.24 -13.85
N VAL A 272 15.07 1.28 -13.57
CA VAL A 272 13.62 1.49 -13.57
C VAL A 272 13.22 2.50 -12.48
N GLN A 273 13.80 2.35 -11.29
CA GLN A 273 13.49 3.22 -10.16
C GLN A 273 14.10 4.63 -10.28
N ARG A 274 15.08 4.88 -11.15
CA ARG A 274 15.61 6.24 -11.39
C ARG A 274 14.54 7.15 -11.97
N TRP A 275 13.80 6.66 -12.97
CA TRP A 275 12.70 7.40 -13.57
C TRP A 275 11.60 7.65 -12.53
N TRP A 276 11.22 6.61 -11.79
CA TRP A 276 10.26 6.69 -10.68
C TRP A 276 10.67 7.67 -9.59
N SER A 277 11.94 7.64 -9.16
CA SER A 277 12.50 8.53 -8.15
C SER A 277 12.60 9.98 -8.65
N ALA A 278 12.87 10.20 -9.94
CA ALA A 278 12.80 11.53 -10.53
C ALA A 278 11.37 12.08 -10.48
N TRP A 279 10.39 11.24 -10.83
CA TRP A 279 8.98 11.59 -10.75
C TRP A 279 8.52 11.92 -9.33
N TRP A 280 8.86 11.10 -8.35
CA TRP A 280 8.51 11.37 -6.96
C TRP A 280 9.17 12.64 -6.41
N ARG A 281 10.38 12.97 -6.87
CA ARG A 281 11.00 14.27 -6.54
C ARG A 281 10.19 15.43 -7.09
N ASP A 282 9.70 15.34 -8.32
CA ASP A 282 8.87 16.40 -8.91
C ASP A 282 7.49 16.48 -8.25
N ARG A 283 6.86 15.34 -7.91
CA ARG A 283 5.63 15.31 -7.10
C ARG A 283 5.83 15.91 -5.72
N ALA A 284 6.94 15.60 -5.05
CA ALA A 284 7.24 16.19 -3.77
C ALA A 284 7.44 17.71 -3.85
N LYS A 285 8.05 18.23 -4.93
CA LYS A 285 8.10 19.67 -5.18
C LYS A 285 6.69 20.25 -5.37
N ALA A 286 5.82 19.59 -6.12
CA ALA A 286 4.44 20.03 -6.31
C ALA A 286 3.64 20.03 -5.00
N LEU A 287 3.79 18.99 -4.17
CA LEU A 287 3.18 18.93 -2.83
C LEU A 287 3.71 20.05 -1.93
N ARG A 288 5.02 20.33 -1.96
CA ARG A 288 5.60 21.48 -1.23
C ARG A 288 5.02 22.80 -1.70
N GLN A 289 4.90 23.00 -3.01
CA GLN A 289 4.30 24.22 -3.56
C GLN A 289 2.84 24.36 -3.13
N GLN A 290 2.05 23.29 -3.21
CA GLN A 290 0.67 23.28 -2.71
C GLN A 290 0.60 23.64 -1.22
N SER A 291 1.55 23.13 -0.42
CA SER A 291 1.69 23.44 1.00
C SER A 291 1.97 24.92 1.29
N VAL A 292 2.71 25.58 0.39
CA VAL A 292 3.03 27.02 0.45
C VAL A 292 1.83 27.85 0.01
N ASP A 293 1.15 27.44 -1.07
CA ASP A 293 -0.01 28.13 -1.62
C ASP A 293 -1.24 28.01 -0.68
N GLN A 294 -1.30 26.95 0.12
CA GLN A 294 -2.37 26.65 1.08
C GLN A 294 -1.75 26.33 2.46
N PRO A 295 -1.24 27.35 3.18
CA PRO A 295 -0.56 27.15 4.44
C PRO A 295 -1.54 26.66 5.51
N GLY A 296 -1.36 25.41 5.93
CA GLY A 296 -1.98 24.86 7.14
C GLY A 296 -0.97 24.87 8.28
N PRO A 297 -1.40 24.88 9.55
CA PRO A 297 -0.50 24.89 10.70
C PRO A 297 0.51 23.73 10.69
N ASP A 298 0.18 22.63 10.01
CA ASP A 298 1.01 21.42 9.91
C ASP A 298 1.32 21.01 8.45
N SER A 299 1.19 21.92 7.48
CA SER A 299 1.46 21.62 6.06
C SER A 299 2.98 21.51 5.82
N LEU A 300 3.54 20.34 6.14
CA LEU A 300 4.95 20.02 5.96
C LEU A 300 5.12 18.80 5.05
N VAL A 301 5.95 18.93 4.01
CA VAL A 301 6.28 17.83 3.11
C VAL A 301 7.73 17.35 3.30
N VAL A 302 7.89 16.17 3.90
CA VAL A 302 9.20 15.56 4.16
C VAL A 302 9.41 14.34 3.27
N VAL A 303 10.40 14.41 2.37
CA VAL A 303 10.72 13.31 1.46
C VAL A 303 11.81 12.45 2.07
N HIS A 304 11.59 11.13 2.11
CA HIS A 304 12.59 10.17 2.55
C HIS A 304 13.05 9.32 1.38
N GLY A 305 14.36 9.32 1.11
CA GLY A 305 14.98 8.36 0.19
C GLY A 305 15.50 7.16 0.97
N LEU A 306 15.11 5.94 0.58
CA LEU A 306 15.61 4.72 1.20
C LEU A 306 16.56 3.96 0.25
N PRO A 307 17.89 4.14 0.38
CA PRO A 307 18.88 3.49 -0.48
C PRO A 307 18.89 1.98 -0.30
N ARG A 308 19.10 1.25 -1.39
CA ARG A 308 19.07 -0.22 -1.45
C ARG A 308 17.77 -0.82 -0.87
N SER A 309 16.66 -0.30 -1.35
CA SER A 309 15.30 -0.79 -1.06
C SER A 309 14.63 -1.26 -2.33
N THR A 310 13.76 -2.26 -2.21
CA THR A 310 12.82 -2.65 -3.27
C THR A 310 11.54 -1.82 -3.19
N HIS A 311 10.64 -1.97 -4.16
CA HIS A 311 9.29 -1.39 -4.11
C HIS A 311 8.52 -1.82 -2.84
N MET A 312 8.76 -3.04 -2.35
CA MET A 312 8.26 -3.50 -1.05
C MET A 312 9.21 -3.05 0.06
N VAL A 313 9.17 -1.75 0.38
CA VAL A 313 10.01 -1.16 1.43
C VAL A 313 9.79 -1.83 2.80
N MET A 314 8.55 -2.28 3.08
CA MET A 314 8.22 -3.01 4.30
C MET A 314 8.94 -4.36 4.43
N LEU A 315 9.30 -5.00 3.30
CA LEU A 315 10.09 -6.23 3.29
C LEU A 315 11.60 -5.94 3.30
N SER A 316 12.04 -5.02 2.44
CA SER A 316 13.47 -4.78 2.22
C SER A 316 14.11 -3.89 3.29
N ARG A 317 13.37 -2.96 3.89
CA ARG A 317 13.86 -2.00 4.91
C ARG A 317 12.91 -1.77 6.10
N PRO A 318 12.38 -2.83 6.73
CA PRO A 318 11.40 -2.70 7.82
C PRO A 318 11.90 -1.84 8.99
N SER A 319 13.18 -1.97 9.39
CA SER A 319 13.74 -1.20 10.51
C SER A 319 13.84 0.30 10.21
N GLN A 320 14.18 0.68 8.98
CA GLN A 320 14.27 2.09 8.60
C GLN A 320 12.87 2.70 8.47
N LEU A 321 11.94 1.98 7.84
CA LEU A 321 10.54 2.39 7.73
C LEU A 321 9.90 2.53 9.12
N GLY A 322 10.08 1.55 10.01
CA GLY A 322 9.57 1.62 11.39
C GLY A 322 10.16 2.80 12.18
N ARG A 323 11.42 3.20 11.94
CA ARG A 323 11.97 4.44 12.54
C ARG A 323 11.25 5.70 12.03
N ILE A 324 10.92 5.76 10.74
CA ILE A 324 10.18 6.89 10.16
C ILE A 324 8.77 6.96 10.74
N LEU A 325 8.06 5.82 10.79
CA LEU A 325 6.67 5.77 11.25
C LEU A 325 6.52 6.04 12.75
N ARG A 326 7.49 5.66 13.59
CA ARG A 326 7.47 5.96 15.04
C ARG A 326 7.67 7.43 15.40
N ARG A 327 8.20 8.24 14.48
CA ARG A 327 8.37 9.67 14.75
C ARG A 327 6.98 10.27 15.03
N PRO A 328 6.79 11.00 16.15
CA PRO A 328 5.56 11.75 16.31
C PRO A 328 5.40 12.71 15.13
N PRO A 329 4.17 13.10 14.79
CA PRO A 329 3.98 14.35 14.10
C PRO A 329 4.65 15.41 14.98
N LYS A 330 5.83 15.88 14.60
CA LYS A 330 6.38 17.08 15.22
C LYS A 330 5.30 18.14 14.97
N GLY A 331 4.82 18.78 16.04
CA GLY A 331 4.01 19.98 15.91
C GLY A 331 4.73 21.03 15.07
N PRO A 332 4.07 22.16 14.74
CA PRO A 332 4.68 23.24 13.98
C PRO A 332 6.08 23.48 14.54
N ALA A 333 7.08 23.45 13.64
CA ALA A 333 8.49 23.50 14.03
C ALA A 333 8.66 24.60 15.08
N GLN A 334 8.85 24.23 16.35
CA GLN A 334 9.36 25.18 17.32
C GLN A 334 10.71 25.57 16.76
N ASP A 335 10.80 26.83 16.34
CA ASP A 335 11.96 27.42 15.70
C ASP A 335 13.22 26.92 16.39
N LEU A 336 14.03 26.17 15.64
CA LEU A 336 15.44 25.99 15.96
C LEU A 336 16.10 27.32 15.61
N GLY A 337 15.94 28.30 16.51
CA GLY A 337 16.79 29.49 16.58
C GLY A 337 18.23 29.12 16.89
#